data_AF-A0A927XA66-F1
#
_entry.id   AF-A0A927XA66-F1
#
_cell.length_a   1.000
_cell.length_b   1.000
_cell.length_c   1.000
_cell.angle_alpha   90.00
_cell.angle_beta   90.00
_cell.angle_gamma   90.00
#
_symmetry.space_group_name_H-M   'P 1'
#
loop_
_entity.id
_entity.type
_entity.pdbx_description
1 polymer ?
#
loop_
_entity_poly.entity_id
_entity_poly.type
_entity_poly.pdbx_seq_one_letter_code
_entity_poly.pdbx_strand_id
1 'polypeptide(L)'
;MPKNKVKLKEDKKNYLSIAIGIVLSIVSILMIGRVGGFDKLYLLLSLLLGDFTIFILLFVIFYSVGKLLLNKKIELHHIFFLGCILIYIGLSIFAHLGLYDALAMDNKSILSKTWGLYSRYLKSYDHSFSCGGGIIIAVVLQGLMLISGKIGAILVAVGIIVIGISYLVDFKIFAFLKGGRFKNIPITIFNKIKYYFKEIKYPPKNKIPKIPISILMDNEEKVSFTLQQEINRETFDKLKSFINRNHIYCVCDSFETSYTSSRFIIKLPHKSEGVLKEISGFFNKCCFFIKNDLIINVEISNQFKKLLTLKSILLAHLNNKGIVIGIDVDNQGIELDISLGRTLLVIGDYTSGVKTFVRCLLSSILFKGYSQNSIYFYDMFNEYTKLSHTKMNYINNERGMLDSFDEAFDEYERRIEALKYLNVDTIFEANKKINEMGNEYETIKPIFHIIFLNVNYMTIELFQKLNYLIQFGVRVGMIIIIVLRDKQLLGKIDLGNADILSLYLNDMSTSVKLFGSDIACRLQKKGDILYQCKNKIYHGQSPYISLDDFEKVINHL
;
A
#
# COMPACT_ATOMS: atom_id res chain seq x y z
N MET A 1 64.99 -43.57 11.59
CA MET A 1 64.94 -42.25 10.89
C MET A 1 63.82 -42.01 9.85
N PRO A 2 62.96 -42.97 9.39
CA PRO A 2 61.95 -42.65 8.37
C PRO A 2 60.66 -41.97 8.91
N LYS A 3 60.26 -42.19 10.17
CA LYS A 3 59.02 -41.63 10.75
C LYS A 3 59.01 -40.09 10.86
N ASN A 4 60.15 -39.45 11.18
CA ASN A 4 60.22 -37.98 11.27
C ASN A 4 60.14 -37.28 9.91
N LYS A 5 60.66 -37.89 8.83
CA LYS A 5 60.54 -37.32 7.47
C LYS A 5 59.11 -37.42 6.91
N VAL A 6 58.32 -38.40 7.33
CA VAL A 6 56.90 -38.54 6.94
C VAL A 6 56.03 -37.54 7.68
N LYS A 7 56.21 -37.39 9.00
CA LYS A 7 55.48 -36.40 9.83
C LYS A 7 55.72 -34.95 9.37
N LEU A 8 56.98 -34.58 9.12
CA LEU A 8 57.34 -33.27 8.57
C LEU A 8 56.76 -33.00 7.17
N LYS A 9 56.53 -34.04 6.35
CA LYS A 9 55.88 -33.91 5.04
C LYS A 9 54.35 -33.75 5.17
N GLU A 10 53.72 -34.46 6.11
CA GLU A 10 52.28 -34.31 6.41
C GLU A 10 51.96 -32.94 7.02
N ASP A 11 52.77 -32.48 7.97
CA ASP A 11 52.59 -31.15 8.58
C ASP A 11 52.74 -30.03 7.55
N LYS A 12 53.79 -30.09 6.69
CA LYS A 12 53.96 -29.14 5.59
C LYS A 12 52.79 -29.15 4.59
N LYS A 13 52.21 -30.33 4.30
CA LYS A 13 51.05 -30.46 3.40
C LYS A 13 49.77 -29.87 4.01
N ASN A 14 49.62 -29.95 5.33
CA ASN A 14 48.50 -29.33 6.04
C ASN A 14 48.60 -27.80 6.01
N TYR A 15 49.77 -27.22 6.34
CA TYR A 15 49.97 -25.76 6.27
C TYR A 15 49.76 -25.19 4.86
N LEU A 16 50.24 -25.89 3.82
CA LEU A 16 49.99 -25.48 2.43
C LEU A 16 48.49 -25.48 2.10
N SER A 17 47.75 -26.49 2.55
CA SER A 17 46.31 -26.58 2.28
C SER A 17 45.48 -25.50 3.00
N ILE A 18 45.94 -25.06 4.17
CA ILE A 18 45.36 -23.96 4.95
C ILE A 18 45.64 -22.63 4.25
N ALA A 19 46.90 -22.40 3.85
CA ALA A 19 47.30 -21.19 3.12
C ALA A 19 46.50 -21.01 1.82
N ILE A 20 46.33 -22.10 1.05
CA ILE A 20 45.51 -22.09 -0.17
C ILE A 20 44.06 -21.71 0.13
N GLY A 21 43.45 -22.28 1.18
CA GLY A 21 42.06 -21.98 1.55
C GLY A 21 41.84 -20.51 1.96
N ILE A 22 42.80 -19.94 2.70
CA ILE A 22 42.77 -18.51 3.08
C ILE A 22 42.87 -17.62 1.83
N VAL A 23 43.83 -17.89 0.95
CA VAL A 23 44.01 -17.12 -0.29
C VAL A 23 42.75 -17.21 -1.17
N LEU A 24 42.18 -18.41 -1.32
CA LEU A 24 40.97 -18.62 -2.11
C LEU A 24 39.76 -17.85 -1.54
N SER A 25 39.64 -17.80 -0.22
CA SER A 25 38.59 -17.04 0.47
C SER A 25 38.76 -15.54 0.26
N ILE A 26 39.99 -15.02 0.41
CA ILE A 26 40.31 -13.61 0.19
C ILE A 26 40.00 -13.21 -1.25
N VAL A 27 40.46 -14.00 -2.23
CA VAL A 27 40.18 -13.74 -3.65
C VAL A 27 38.67 -13.72 -3.92
N SER A 28 37.92 -14.66 -3.35
CA SER A 28 36.46 -14.73 -3.51
C SER A 28 35.76 -13.50 -2.92
N ILE A 29 36.19 -13.04 -1.73
CA ILE A 29 35.66 -11.83 -1.10
C ILE A 29 35.96 -10.59 -1.95
N LEU A 30 37.18 -10.46 -2.47
CA LEU A 30 37.57 -9.35 -3.33
C LEU A 30 36.80 -9.34 -4.66
N MET A 31 36.48 -10.50 -5.20
CA MET A 31 35.62 -10.65 -6.39
C MET A 31 34.17 -10.25 -6.11
N ILE A 32 33.59 -10.71 -4.99
CA ILE A 32 32.23 -10.33 -4.58
C ILE A 32 32.14 -8.82 -4.31
N GLY A 33 33.14 -8.26 -3.63
CA GLY A 33 33.25 -6.83 -3.36
C GLY A 33 33.66 -5.99 -4.57
N ARG A 34 33.90 -6.61 -5.73
CA ARG A 34 34.26 -5.96 -7.01
C ARG A 34 35.44 -4.99 -6.88
N VAL A 35 36.46 -5.39 -6.11
CA VAL A 35 37.58 -4.50 -5.74
C VAL A 35 38.69 -4.52 -6.80
N GLY A 36 38.92 -3.37 -7.44
CA GLY A 36 40.05 -3.17 -8.36
C GLY A 36 40.09 -4.18 -9.51
N GLY A 37 41.24 -4.83 -9.74
CA GLY A 37 41.41 -5.81 -10.82
C GLY A 37 40.57 -7.08 -10.68
N PHE A 38 40.02 -7.38 -9.49
CA PHE A 38 39.18 -8.56 -9.25
C PHE A 38 37.79 -8.44 -9.85
N ASP A 39 37.32 -7.23 -10.18
CA ASP A 39 36.04 -7.04 -10.88
C ASP A 39 36.10 -7.62 -12.31
N LYS A 40 37.24 -7.51 -13.00
CA LYS A 40 37.45 -8.15 -14.31
C LYS A 40 37.39 -9.68 -14.22
N LEU A 41 37.97 -10.23 -13.15
CA LEU A 41 37.94 -11.67 -12.89
C LEU A 41 36.52 -12.12 -12.55
N TYR A 42 35.77 -11.33 -11.77
CA TYR A 42 34.36 -11.59 -11.48
C TYR A 42 33.51 -11.54 -12.73
N LEU A 43 33.73 -10.57 -13.62
CA LEU A 43 33.07 -10.49 -14.92
C LEU A 43 33.35 -11.74 -15.74
N LEU A 44 34.61 -12.16 -15.88
CA LEU A 44 34.97 -13.36 -16.64
C LEU A 44 34.31 -14.62 -16.08
N LEU A 45 34.27 -14.75 -14.75
CA LEU A 45 33.58 -15.86 -14.09
C LEU A 45 32.06 -15.80 -14.28
N SER A 46 31.47 -14.61 -14.26
CA SER A 46 30.03 -14.37 -14.49
C SER A 46 29.61 -14.61 -15.94
N LEU A 47 30.49 -14.36 -16.92
CA LEU A 47 30.24 -14.75 -18.31
C LEU A 47 30.20 -16.28 -18.47
N LEU A 48 30.98 -17.02 -17.67
CA LEU A 48 30.99 -18.48 -17.70
C LEU A 48 29.79 -19.09 -16.96
N LEU A 49 29.53 -18.62 -15.74
CA LEU A 49 28.63 -19.24 -14.75
C LEU A 49 27.32 -18.45 -14.53
N GLY A 50 27.18 -17.27 -15.14
CA GLY A 50 25.98 -16.44 -15.07
C GLY A 50 25.89 -15.56 -13.83
N ASP A 51 24.72 -14.96 -13.63
CA ASP A 51 24.42 -14.03 -12.53
C ASP A 51 24.53 -14.69 -11.15
N PHE A 52 24.35 -16.01 -11.10
CA PHE A 52 24.44 -16.80 -9.88
C PHE A 52 25.87 -17.16 -9.47
N THR A 53 26.89 -16.58 -10.11
CA THR A 53 28.32 -16.75 -9.76
C THR A 53 28.61 -16.44 -8.29
N ILE A 54 27.89 -15.48 -7.70
CA ILE A 54 28.01 -15.14 -6.28
C ILE A 54 27.77 -16.35 -5.36
N PHE A 55 26.83 -17.24 -5.69
CA PHE A 55 26.54 -18.43 -4.87
C PHE A 55 27.70 -19.43 -4.91
N ILE A 56 28.41 -19.54 -6.04
CA ILE A 56 29.60 -20.39 -6.16
C ILE A 56 30.74 -19.81 -5.34
N LEU A 57 30.97 -18.49 -5.40
CA LEU A 57 32.01 -17.83 -4.61
C LEU A 57 31.74 -17.94 -3.11
N LEU A 58 30.49 -17.78 -2.68
CA LEU A 58 30.07 -18.02 -1.30
C LEU A 58 30.32 -19.47 -0.87
N PHE A 59 29.95 -20.45 -1.71
CA PHE A 59 30.22 -21.85 -1.43
C PHE A 59 31.73 -22.12 -1.25
N VAL A 60 32.58 -21.54 -2.09
CA VAL A 60 34.04 -21.64 -2.00
C VAL A 60 34.57 -21.05 -0.68
N ILE A 61 34.04 -19.91 -0.24
CA ILE A 61 34.39 -19.30 1.05
C ILE A 61 33.96 -20.22 2.20
N PHE A 62 32.71 -20.67 2.23
CA PHE A 62 32.20 -21.55 3.29
C PHE A 62 32.97 -22.87 3.37
N TYR A 63 33.28 -23.47 2.23
CA TYR A 63 34.08 -24.69 2.18
C TYR A 63 35.52 -24.46 2.70
N SER A 64 36.14 -23.35 2.29
CA SER A 64 37.53 -23.02 2.68
C SER A 64 37.64 -22.70 4.18
N VAL A 65 36.71 -21.89 4.71
CA VAL A 65 36.65 -21.52 6.13
C VAL A 65 36.23 -22.71 6.99
N GLY A 66 35.24 -23.49 6.56
CA GLY A 66 34.79 -24.67 7.29
C GLY A 66 35.89 -25.72 7.45
N LYS A 67 36.69 -25.93 6.40
CA LYS A 67 37.87 -26.81 6.45
C LYS A 67 38.95 -26.27 7.41
N LEU A 68 39.12 -24.95 7.49
CA LEU A 68 40.08 -24.30 8.39
C LEU A 68 39.65 -24.39 9.86
N LEU A 69 38.37 -24.19 10.16
CA LEU A 69 37.83 -24.22 11.53
C LEU A 69 37.72 -25.64 12.08
N LEU A 70 37.26 -26.60 11.27
CA LEU A 70 36.94 -27.95 11.74
C LEU A 70 38.13 -28.92 11.64
N ASN A 71 39.23 -28.51 10.99
CA ASN A 71 40.44 -29.29 10.73
C ASN A 71 40.17 -30.72 10.18
N LYS A 72 38.99 -30.90 9.59
CA LYS A 72 38.49 -32.11 8.96
C LYS A 72 38.22 -31.80 7.50
N LYS A 73 38.50 -32.74 6.60
CA LYS A 73 38.00 -32.63 5.23
C LYS A 73 36.47 -32.63 5.31
N ILE A 74 35.85 -31.56 4.81
CA ILE A 74 34.40 -31.57 4.60
C ILE A 74 34.17 -32.63 3.53
N GLU A 75 33.62 -33.77 3.95
CA GLU A 75 33.23 -34.80 3.00
C GLU A 75 32.08 -34.22 2.17
N LEU A 76 32.35 -33.87 0.92
CA LEU A 76 31.32 -33.53 -0.08
C LEU A 76 30.54 -34.78 -0.52
N HIS A 77 30.39 -35.76 0.38
CA HIS A 77 29.53 -36.91 0.23
C HIS A 77 28.26 -36.61 1.00
N HIS A 78 27.25 -36.13 0.30
CA HIS A 78 25.87 -36.50 0.59
C HIS A 78 25.03 -35.90 -0.53
N ILE A 79 24.03 -36.66 -0.94
CA ILE A 79 22.95 -36.34 -1.87
C ILE A 79 22.53 -34.84 -1.86
N PHE A 80 22.61 -34.18 -0.70
CA PHE A 80 22.49 -32.74 -0.52
C PHE A 80 23.30 -31.88 -1.52
N PHE A 81 24.61 -32.12 -1.70
CA PHE A 81 25.45 -31.32 -2.60
C PHE A 81 25.02 -31.46 -4.06
N LEU A 82 24.62 -32.68 -4.46
CA LEU A 82 24.02 -32.93 -5.77
C LEU A 82 22.71 -32.16 -5.94
N GLY A 83 21.90 -32.09 -4.88
CA GLY A 83 20.68 -31.27 -4.82
C GLY A 83 20.96 -29.78 -5.06
N CYS A 84 21.97 -29.22 -4.39
CA CYS A 84 22.39 -27.82 -4.58
C CYS A 84 22.84 -27.55 -6.03
N ILE A 85 23.62 -28.46 -6.63
CA ILE A 85 24.06 -28.34 -8.02
C ILE A 85 22.86 -28.34 -8.97
N LEU A 86 21.90 -29.25 -8.78
CA LEU A 86 20.72 -29.33 -9.64
C LEU A 86 19.87 -28.07 -9.53
N ILE A 87 19.64 -27.57 -8.32
CA ILE A 87 18.92 -26.30 -8.10
C ILE A 87 19.64 -25.14 -8.79
N TYR A 88 20.96 -25.06 -8.63
CA TYR A 88 21.78 -24.04 -9.30
C TYR A 88 21.64 -24.11 -10.83
N ILE A 89 21.72 -25.30 -11.43
CA ILE A 89 21.55 -25.49 -12.88
C ILE A 89 20.16 -25.03 -13.33
N GLY A 90 19.11 -25.44 -12.61
CA GLY A 90 17.74 -25.06 -12.95
C GLY A 90 17.47 -23.56 -12.83
N LEU A 91 17.95 -22.92 -11.76
CA LEU A 91 17.87 -21.46 -11.61
C LEU A 91 18.65 -20.74 -12.72
N SER A 92 19.85 -21.19 -13.05
CA SER A 92 20.64 -20.61 -14.13
C SER A 92 19.97 -20.77 -15.50
N ILE A 93 19.24 -21.87 -15.74
CA ILE A 93 18.40 -22.02 -16.94
C ILE A 93 17.31 -20.94 -16.96
N PHE A 94 16.63 -20.69 -15.83
CA PHE A 94 15.64 -19.62 -15.72
C PHE A 94 16.23 -18.22 -15.95
N ALA A 95 17.40 -17.93 -15.38
CA ALA A 95 18.08 -16.66 -15.63
C ALA A 95 18.42 -16.49 -17.12
N HIS A 96 18.86 -17.55 -17.80
CA HIS A 96 19.13 -17.49 -19.24
C HIS A 96 17.84 -17.41 -20.10
N LEU A 97 16.72 -17.98 -19.63
CA LEU A 97 15.40 -17.78 -20.23
C LEU A 97 14.93 -16.32 -20.13
N GLY A 98 15.23 -15.64 -19.03
CA GLY A 98 14.99 -14.19 -18.92
C GLY A 98 15.77 -13.40 -19.97
N LEU A 99 17.04 -13.76 -20.20
CA LEU A 99 17.86 -13.14 -21.25
C LEU A 99 17.37 -13.48 -22.67
N TYR A 100 16.88 -14.71 -22.87
CA TYR A 100 16.25 -15.15 -24.11
C TYR A 100 15.06 -14.24 -24.47
N ASP A 101 14.20 -13.93 -23.50
CA ASP A 101 13.05 -13.04 -23.69
C ASP A 101 13.47 -11.59 -23.91
N ALA A 102 14.39 -11.09 -23.09
CA ALA A 102 14.87 -9.71 -23.16
C ALA A 102 15.55 -9.36 -24.50
N LEU A 103 16.26 -10.32 -25.11
CA LEU A 103 16.96 -10.14 -26.39
C LEU A 103 16.17 -10.69 -27.60
N ALA A 104 14.90 -11.03 -27.40
CA ALA A 104 14.02 -11.64 -28.40
C ALA A 104 14.76 -12.74 -29.20
N MET A 105 15.41 -13.66 -28.48
CA MET A 105 16.19 -14.74 -29.08
C MET A 105 15.27 -15.76 -29.75
N ASP A 106 15.75 -16.38 -30.82
CA ASP A 106 15.09 -17.52 -31.44
C ASP A 106 15.72 -18.82 -30.94
N ASN A 107 15.01 -19.94 -31.09
CA ASN A 107 15.48 -21.25 -30.64
C ASN A 107 16.80 -21.69 -31.28
N LYS A 108 17.27 -21.06 -32.36
CA LYS A 108 18.56 -21.35 -33.04
C LYS A 108 19.65 -20.30 -32.77
N SER A 109 19.31 -19.14 -32.21
CA SER A 109 20.20 -17.99 -32.11
C SER A 109 20.69 -17.69 -30.70
N ILE A 110 20.47 -18.61 -29.75
CA ILE A 110 20.81 -18.40 -28.33
C ILE A 110 22.32 -18.21 -28.17
N LEU A 111 23.14 -19.13 -28.68
CA LEU A 111 24.60 -18.99 -28.57
C LEU A 111 25.13 -17.75 -29.28
N SER A 112 24.65 -17.47 -30.49
CA SER A 112 25.18 -16.35 -31.28
C SER A 112 24.84 -15.00 -30.63
N LYS A 113 23.61 -14.84 -30.13
CA LYS A 113 23.18 -13.64 -29.41
C LYS A 113 23.87 -13.52 -28.05
N THR A 114 24.00 -14.61 -27.28
CA THR A 114 24.74 -14.62 -26.02
C THR A 114 26.23 -14.29 -26.22
N TRP A 115 26.87 -14.85 -27.24
CA TRP A 115 28.25 -14.52 -27.58
C TRP A 115 28.41 -13.06 -28.01
N GLY A 116 27.47 -12.54 -28.81
CA GLY A 116 27.44 -11.13 -29.20
C GLY A 116 27.32 -10.20 -27.98
N LEU A 117 26.45 -10.54 -27.03
CA LEU A 117 26.26 -9.81 -25.78
C LEU A 117 27.55 -9.83 -24.92
N TYR A 118 28.12 -11.00 -24.70
CA TYR A 118 29.30 -11.17 -23.86
C TYR A 118 30.56 -10.52 -24.48
N SER A 119 30.69 -10.59 -25.80
CA SER A 119 31.74 -9.89 -26.54
C SER A 119 31.65 -8.38 -26.37
N ARG A 120 30.43 -7.83 -26.20
CA ARG A 120 30.24 -6.41 -25.88
C ARG A 120 30.66 -6.11 -24.45
N TYR A 121 30.26 -6.92 -23.47
CA TYR A 121 30.67 -6.73 -22.07
C TYR A 121 32.19 -6.75 -21.89
N LEU A 122 32.88 -7.67 -22.59
CA LEU A 122 34.35 -7.72 -22.59
C LEU A 122 35.01 -6.49 -23.23
N LYS A 123 34.34 -5.85 -24.21
CA LYS A 123 34.85 -4.65 -24.90
C LYS A 123 34.56 -3.36 -24.15
N SER A 124 33.35 -3.23 -23.58
CA SER A 124 32.90 -2.00 -22.93
C SER A 124 33.26 -1.93 -21.45
N TYR A 125 33.63 -3.06 -20.81
CA TYR A 125 33.71 -3.17 -19.34
C TYR A 125 32.47 -2.56 -18.67
N ASP A 126 31.29 -2.80 -19.26
CA ASP A 126 30.03 -2.27 -18.76
C ASP A 126 29.34 -3.34 -17.92
N HIS A 127 29.18 -3.03 -16.63
CA HIS A 127 28.86 -3.95 -15.55
C HIS A 127 27.38 -3.96 -15.17
N SER A 128 26.56 -3.23 -15.91
CA SER A 128 25.17 -2.89 -15.57
C SER A 128 24.15 -3.95 -16.01
N PHE A 129 24.59 -4.97 -16.75
CA PHE A 129 23.69 -5.87 -17.45
C PHE A 129 23.84 -7.34 -17.01
N SER A 130 22.70 -8.02 -16.91
CA SER A 130 22.58 -9.43 -16.55
C SER A 130 23.30 -10.35 -17.55
N CYS A 131 24.09 -11.28 -17.02
CA CYS A 131 24.73 -12.37 -17.75
C CYS A 131 23.80 -13.59 -17.89
N GLY A 132 22.60 -13.58 -17.30
CA GLY A 132 21.68 -14.71 -17.30
C GLY A 132 22.31 -15.96 -16.66
N GLY A 133 22.18 -17.12 -17.32
CA GLY A 133 22.77 -18.38 -16.84
C GLY A 133 24.25 -18.63 -17.19
N GLY A 134 24.93 -17.70 -17.86
CA GLY A 134 26.30 -17.93 -18.35
C GLY A 134 26.36 -18.73 -19.65
N ILE A 135 27.54 -18.82 -20.26
CA ILE A 135 27.73 -19.50 -21.54
C ILE A 135 27.52 -21.02 -21.44
N ILE A 136 27.84 -21.61 -20.30
CA ILE A 136 27.65 -23.05 -20.07
C ILE A 136 26.17 -23.41 -20.18
N ILE A 137 25.32 -22.60 -19.53
CA ILE A 137 23.88 -22.82 -19.57
C ILE A 137 23.27 -22.38 -20.91
N ALA A 138 23.85 -21.38 -21.59
CA ALA A 138 23.45 -21.04 -22.95
C ALA A 138 23.52 -22.24 -23.90
N VAL A 139 24.60 -23.04 -23.80
CA VAL A 139 24.78 -24.27 -24.58
C VAL A 139 23.72 -25.32 -24.23
N VAL A 140 23.48 -25.54 -22.94
CA VAL A 140 22.45 -26.48 -22.47
C VAL A 140 21.06 -26.04 -22.94
N LEU A 141 20.73 -24.75 -22.80
CA LEU A 141 19.46 -24.18 -23.18
C LEU A 141 19.23 -24.25 -24.69
N GLN A 142 20.26 -24.00 -25.50
CA GLN A 142 20.20 -24.19 -26.96
C GLN A 142 19.80 -25.61 -27.34
N GLY A 143 20.34 -26.63 -26.65
CA GLY A 143 19.91 -28.01 -26.84
C GLY A 143 18.44 -28.22 -26.45
N LEU A 144 18.04 -27.75 -25.27
CA LEU A 144 16.65 -27.90 -24.77
C LEU A 144 15.62 -27.20 -25.68
N MET A 145 15.96 -26.03 -26.20
CA MET A 145 15.10 -25.22 -27.06
C MET A 145 14.89 -25.83 -28.44
N LEU A 146 15.89 -26.56 -28.97
CA LEU A 146 15.74 -27.29 -30.22
C LEU A 146 14.82 -28.50 -30.08
N ILE A 147 14.85 -29.17 -28.94
CA ILE A 147 14.08 -30.39 -28.69
C ILE A 147 12.63 -30.07 -28.30
N SER A 148 12.46 -29.06 -27.44
CA SER A 148 11.22 -28.89 -26.66
C SER A 148 10.66 -27.46 -26.64
N GLY A 149 11.36 -26.52 -27.28
CA GLY A 149 11.00 -25.10 -27.27
C GLY A 149 11.01 -24.49 -25.86
N LYS A 150 10.47 -23.26 -25.75
CA LYS A 150 10.50 -22.50 -24.50
C LYS A 150 9.73 -23.18 -23.36
N ILE A 151 8.53 -23.67 -23.65
CA ILE A 151 7.68 -24.33 -22.66
C ILE A 151 8.36 -25.60 -22.13
N GLY A 152 8.98 -26.39 -23.02
CA GLY A 152 9.72 -27.58 -22.61
C GLY A 152 10.98 -27.27 -21.79
N ALA A 153 11.73 -26.22 -22.15
CA ALA A 153 12.88 -25.77 -21.37
C ALA A 153 12.46 -25.33 -19.95
N ILE A 154 11.33 -24.64 -19.81
CA ILE A 154 10.75 -24.28 -18.50
C ILE A 154 10.40 -25.55 -17.71
N LEU A 155 9.69 -26.51 -18.32
CA LEU A 155 9.32 -27.76 -17.64
C LEU A 155 10.54 -28.55 -17.17
N VAL A 156 11.59 -28.63 -18.00
CA VAL A 156 12.86 -29.28 -17.63
C VAL A 156 13.55 -28.55 -16.49
N ALA A 157 13.61 -27.21 -16.52
CA ALA A 157 14.20 -26.42 -15.44
C ALA A 157 13.46 -26.64 -14.11
N VAL A 158 12.12 -26.59 -14.12
CA VAL A 158 11.29 -26.90 -12.94
C VAL A 158 11.55 -28.32 -12.45
N GLY A 159 11.57 -29.30 -13.35
CA GLY A 159 11.83 -30.70 -13.02
C GLY A 159 13.19 -30.90 -12.34
N ILE A 160 14.25 -30.29 -12.87
CA ILE A 160 15.59 -30.33 -12.30
C ILE A 160 15.62 -29.71 -10.90
N ILE A 161 14.95 -28.58 -10.70
CA ILE A 161 14.85 -27.92 -9.38
C ILE A 161 14.11 -28.82 -8.39
N VAL A 162 12.98 -29.41 -8.78
CA VAL A 162 12.19 -30.31 -7.92
C VAL A 162 13.01 -31.54 -7.51
N ILE A 163 13.74 -32.15 -8.46
CA ILE A 163 14.66 -33.26 -8.17
C ILE A 163 15.76 -32.79 -7.22
N GLY A 164 16.31 -31.59 -7.43
CA GLY A 164 17.32 -31.00 -6.56
C GLY A 164 16.83 -30.80 -5.13
N ILE A 165 15.62 -30.26 -4.95
CA ILE A 165 14.97 -30.09 -3.63
C ILE A 165 14.72 -31.46 -2.97
N SER A 166 14.29 -32.45 -3.76
CA SER A 166 14.09 -33.83 -3.28
C SER A 166 15.35 -34.39 -2.62
N TYR A 167 16.51 -34.11 -3.21
CA TYR A 167 17.81 -34.52 -2.70
C TYR A 167 18.28 -33.70 -1.48
N LEU A 168 17.82 -32.46 -1.29
CA LEU A 168 18.08 -31.73 -0.04
C LEU A 168 17.25 -32.25 1.14
N VAL A 169 16.01 -32.66 0.89
CA VAL A 169 15.01 -32.99 1.92
C VAL A 169 14.92 -34.51 2.19
N ASP A 170 15.74 -35.32 1.51
CA ASP A 170 15.69 -36.79 1.54
C ASP A 170 14.28 -37.34 1.21
N PHE A 171 13.59 -36.65 0.29
CA PHE A 171 12.21 -36.91 -0.06
C PHE A 171 12.15 -38.00 -1.14
N LYS A 172 11.50 -39.15 -0.87
CA LYS A 172 11.36 -40.22 -1.88
C LYS A 172 10.20 -39.91 -2.84
N ILE A 173 10.46 -39.10 -3.88
CA ILE A 173 9.49 -38.78 -4.95
C ILE A 173 8.84 -40.04 -5.55
N PHE A 174 9.55 -41.16 -5.69
CA PHE A 174 9.00 -42.40 -6.26
C PHE A 174 7.93 -43.10 -5.38
N ALA A 175 7.81 -42.75 -4.10
CA ALA A 175 6.70 -43.20 -3.26
C ALA A 175 5.37 -42.51 -3.61
N PHE A 176 5.44 -41.35 -4.30
CA PHE A 176 4.29 -40.52 -4.67
C PHE A 176 3.55 -41.05 -5.92
N LEU A 177 4.27 -41.67 -6.86
CA LEU A 177 3.72 -42.16 -8.14
C LEU A 177 3.07 -43.56 -8.05
N LYS A 178 3.33 -44.33 -7.00
CA LYS A 178 2.80 -45.70 -6.80
C LYS A 178 1.57 -45.78 -5.88
N GLY A 179 0.67 -44.79 -5.93
CA GLY A 179 -0.66 -44.91 -5.32
C GLY A 179 -0.69 -45.03 -3.79
N GLY A 180 0.34 -44.54 -3.09
CA GLY A 180 0.35 -44.48 -1.63
C GLY A 180 -0.69 -43.49 -1.11
N ARG A 181 -1.67 -43.99 -0.36
CA ARG A 181 -2.70 -43.18 0.31
C ARG A 181 -2.04 -42.06 1.13
N PHE A 182 -2.48 -40.82 0.88
CA PHE A 182 -2.23 -39.64 1.69
C PHE A 182 -2.61 -39.92 3.16
N LYS A 183 -1.66 -40.34 3.98
CA LYS A 183 -1.84 -40.30 5.43
C LYS A 183 -0.70 -39.62 6.18
N ASN A 184 0.47 -39.45 5.59
CA ASN A 184 1.56 -38.69 6.21
C ASN A 184 2.38 -37.96 5.13
N ILE A 185 1.88 -36.80 4.66
CA ILE A 185 2.81 -35.66 4.45
C ILE A 185 3.59 -35.55 5.76
N PRO A 186 4.92 -35.35 5.78
CA PRO A 186 5.65 -35.34 7.03
C PRO A 186 5.02 -34.29 7.94
N ILE A 187 4.28 -34.77 8.92
CA ILE A 187 3.65 -33.99 9.98
C ILE A 187 4.74 -33.18 10.68
N THR A 188 6.03 -33.50 10.52
CA THR A 188 7.18 -32.69 10.93
C THR A 188 7.40 -31.42 10.11
N ILE A 189 7.17 -31.37 8.80
CA ILE A 189 7.27 -30.14 7.99
C ILE A 189 5.97 -29.35 8.12
N PHE A 190 4.80 -30.00 8.05
CA PHE A 190 3.54 -29.31 8.27
C PHE A 190 3.42 -28.83 9.71
N ASN A 191 3.92 -29.57 10.71
CA ASN A 191 4.00 -29.07 12.08
C ASN A 191 5.14 -28.08 12.24
N LYS A 192 6.32 -28.19 11.61
CA LYS A 192 7.33 -27.12 11.70
C LYS A 192 6.87 -25.84 11.05
N ILE A 193 6.19 -25.91 9.91
CA ILE A 193 5.55 -24.76 9.25
C ILE A 193 4.40 -24.26 10.12
N LYS A 194 3.53 -25.14 10.64
CA LYS A 194 2.48 -24.77 11.60
C LYS A 194 3.05 -24.18 12.89
N TYR A 195 4.19 -24.65 13.40
CA TYR A 195 4.90 -24.11 14.57
C TYR A 195 5.64 -22.81 14.23
N TYR A 196 6.18 -22.66 13.03
CA TYR A 196 6.76 -21.42 12.51
C TYR A 196 5.66 -20.36 12.34
N PHE A 197 4.48 -20.74 11.87
CA PHE A 197 3.26 -19.91 11.84
C PHE A 197 2.54 -19.80 13.20
N LYS A 198 2.89 -20.65 14.19
CA LYS A 198 2.45 -20.54 15.60
C LYS A 198 3.39 -19.64 16.40
N GLU A 199 4.64 -19.53 15.96
CA GLU A 199 5.67 -18.61 16.48
C GLU A 199 5.70 -17.27 15.73
N ILE A 200 5.14 -17.18 14.52
CA ILE A 200 4.51 -15.96 14.06
C ILE A 200 3.37 -15.72 15.04
N LYS A 201 3.66 -14.99 16.11
CA LYS A 201 2.67 -14.46 17.03
C LYS A 201 1.75 -13.56 16.19
N TYR A 202 0.69 -14.15 15.64
CA TYR A 202 -0.53 -13.40 15.45
C TYR A 202 -0.82 -12.79 16.82
N PRO A 203 -0.91 -11.45 16.93
CA PRO A 203 -1.14 -10.84 18.21
C PRO A 203 -2.39 -11.52 18.81
N PRO A 204 -2.32 -12.02 20.05
CA PRO A 204 -3.51 -12.55 20.69
C PRO A 204 -4.60 -11.49 20.60
N LYS A 205 -5.87 -11.91 20.52
CA LYS A 205 -7.04 -11.04 20.42
C LYS A 205 -7.03 -10.06 21.59
N ASN A 206 -6.36 -8.92 21.43
CA ASN A 206 -6.20 -7.94 22.47
C ASN A 206 -7.51 -7.17 22.53
N LYS A 207 -8.13 -7.15 23.72
CA LYS A 207 -9.22 -6.22 23.98
C LYS A 207 -8.63 -4.81 23.93
N ILE A 208 -8.87 -4.12 22.82
CA ILE A 208 -8.53 -2.71 22.69
C ILE A 208 -9.42 -1.97 23.70
N PRO A 209 -8.86 -1.21 24.65
CA PRO A 209 -9.65 -0.48 25.63
C PRO A 209 -10.60 0.46 24.88
N LYS A 210 -11.90 0.35 25.17
CA LYS A 210 -12.92 1.19 24.54
C LYS A 210 -12.93 2.55 25.24
N ILE A 211 -12.70 3.60 24.47
CA ILE A 211 -12.80 4.98 24.95
C ILE A 211 -14.27 5.30 25.20
N PRO A 212 -14.68 5.71 26.42
CA PRO A 212 -16.06 6.05 26.69
C PRO A 212 -16.44 7.36 25.97
N ILE A 213 -17.58 7.34 25.25
CA ILE A 213 -18.11 8.51 24.51
C ILE A 213 -18.41 9.69 25.46
N SER A 214 -18.62 9.44 26.75
CA SER A 214 -18.87 10.45 27.77
C SER A 214 -17.70 11.42 27.99
N ILE A 215 -16.50 11.13 27.48
CA ILE A 215 -15.35 12.05 27.52
C ILE A 215 -15.62 13.32 26.68
N LEU A 216 -16.44 13.21 25.65
CA LEU A 216 -16.81 14.31 24.77
C LEU A 216 -17.93 15.16 25.39
N MET A 217 -17.84 16.48 25.26
CA MET A 217 -18.85 17.40 25.78
C MET A 217 -20.18 17.29 25.03
N ASP A 218 -21.28 17.41 25.77
CA ASP A 218 -22.62 17.58 25.21
C ASP A 218 -22.81 19.05 24.78
N ASN A 219 -22.22 19.42 23.66
CA ASN A 219 -22.49 20.71 23.03
C ASN A 219 -23.74 20.61 22.15
N GLU A 220 -24.87 20.18 22.72
CA GLU A 220 -26.16 20.38 22.09
C GLU A 220 -26.72 21.71 22.58
N GLU A 221 -26.38 22.80 21.88
CA GLU A 221 -27.25 23.96 21.92
C GLU A 221 -28.62 23.51 21.41
N LYS A 222 -29.59 23.43 22.33
CA LYS A 222 -31.03 23.27 22.03
C LYS A 222 -31.59 24.55 21.39
N VAL A 223 -30.88 25.12 20.42
CA VAL A 223 -31.48 26.16 19.56
C VAL A 223 -32.48 25.43 18.69
N SER A 224 -33.75 25.72 18.89
CA SER A 224 -34.82 25.15 18.11
C SER A 224 -34.64 25.58 16.65
N PHE A 225 -34.51 24.60 15.75
CA PHE A 225 -34.44 24.82 14.30
C PHE A 225 -35.68 25.51 13.71
N THR A 226 -36.68 25.79 14.54
CA THR A 226 -37.94 26.44 14.21
C THR A 226 -37.75 27.75 13.45
N LEU A 227 -36.83 28.62 13.89
CA LEU A 227 -36.60 29.90 13.20
C LEU A 227 -36.04 29.72 11.77
N GLN A 228 -35.08 28.82 11.58
CA GLN A 228 -34.53 28.56 10.26
C GLN A 228 -35.55 27.85 9.36
N GLN A 229 -36.36 26.96 9.91
CA GLN A 229 -37.44 26.31 9.17
C GLN A 229 -38.49 27.33 8.69
N GLU A 230 -38.87 28.31 9.51
CA GLU A 230 -39.78 29.37 9.09
C GLU A 230 -39.17 30.26 8.00
N ILE A 231 -37.89 30.62 8.11
CA ILE A 231 -37.18 31.37 7.05
C ILE A 231 -37.15 30.58 5.74
N ASN A 232 -36.88 29.27 5.80
CA ASN A 232 -36.86 28.42 4.63
C ASN A 232 -38.25 28.28 4.01
N ARG A 233 -39.30 28.20 4.83
CA ARG A 233 -40.70 28.17 4.39
C ARG A 233 -41.09 29.46 3.68
N GLU A 234 -40.77 30.61 4.27
CA GLU A 234 -41.02 31.91 3.64
C GLU A 234 -40.23 32.04 2.31
N THR A 235 -38.98 31.58 2.29
CA THR A 235 -38.14 31.57 1.09
C THR A 235 -38.70 30.64 0.00
N PHE A 236 -39.23 29.48 0.38
CA PHE A 236 -39.88 28.53 -0.51
C PHE A 236 -41.13 29.13 -1.16
N ASP A 237 -41.97 29.82 -0.39
CA ASP A 237 -43.18 30.48 -0.92
C ASP A 237 -42.83 31.66 -1.84
N LYS A 238 -41.80 32.43 -1.50
CA LYS A 238 -41.24 33.49 -2.36
C LYS A 238 -40.68 32.92 -3.66
N LEU A 239 -39.97 31.79 -3.61
CA LEU A 239 -39.40 31.13 -4.78
C LEU A 239 -40.51 30.61 -5.71
N LYS A 240 -41.56 29.98 -5.17
CA LYS A 240 -42.75 29.58 -5.95
C LYS A 240 -43.39 30.77 -6.65
N SER A 241 -43.56 31.88 -5.93
CA SER A 241 -44.13 33.11 -6.48
C SER A 241 -43.27 33.70 -7.59
N PHE A 242 -41.94 33.67 -7.43
CA PHE A 242 -40.97 34.13 -8.43
C PHE A 242 -41.00 33.27 -9.70
N ILE A 243 -41.02 31.94 -9.57
CA ILE A 243 -41.10 30.99 -10.70
C ILE A 243 -42.36 31.27 -11.52
N ASN A 244 -43.51 31.41 -10.85
CA ASN A 244 -44.79 31.66 -11.52
C ASN A 244 -44.82 33.02 -12.22
N ARG A 245 -44.30 34.08 -11.58
CA ARG A 245 -44.30 35.45 -12.11
C ARG A 245 -43.43 35.59 -13.36
N ASN A 246 -42.29 34.89 -13.39
CA ASN A 246 -41.33 34.97 -14.49
C ASN A 246 -41.55 33.87 -15.54
N HIS A 247 -42.63 33.08 -15.44
CA HIS A 247 -42.93 31.96 -16.34
C HIS A 247 -41.78 30.95 -16.50
N ILE A 248 -41.05 30.70 -15.40
CA ILE A 248 -39.92 29.75 -15.39
C ILE A 248 -40.49 28.33 -15.45
N TYR A 249 -40.04 27.55 -16.42
CA TYR A 249 -40.59 26.22 -16.68
C TYR A 249 -39.98 25.17 -15.73
N CYS A 250 -40.33 25.25 -14.43
CA CYS A 250 -39.89 24.32 -13.37
C CYS A 250 -40.91 24.23 -12.22
N VAL A 251 -40.78 23.21 -11.37
CA VAL A 251 -41.61 23.03 -10.17
C VAL A 251 -40.73 23.01 -8.93
N CYS A 252 -41.01 23.90 -7.97
CA CYS A 252 -40.41 23.85 -6.64
C CYS A 252 -41.21 22.88 -5.76
N ASP A 253 -40.60 21.73 -5.44
CA ASP A 253 -41.26 20.55 -4.87
C ASP A 253 -41.34 20.63 -3.34
N SER A 254 -40.16 20.69 -2.69
CA SER A 254 -40.01 20.69 -1.23
C SER A 254 -38.71 21.40 -0.83
N PHE A 255 -38.53 21.57 0.48
CA PHE A 255 -37.25 21.99 1.05
C PHE A 255 -36.90 21.13 2.27
N GLU A 256 -35.60 20.94 2.49
CA GLU A 256 -35.03 20.25 3.63
C GLU A 256 -34.05 21.17 4.36
N THR A 257 -33.97 21.03 5.68
CA THR A 257 -33.15 21.89 6.54
C THR A 257 -32.19 21.02 7.34
N SER A 258 -30.89 21.20 7.12
CA SER A 258 -29.81 20.54 7.86
C SER A 258 -29.07 21.53 8.75
N TYR A 259 -27.97 21.11 9.38
CA TYR A 259 -27.21 21.84 10.39
C TYR A 259 -26.72 23.22 9.91
N THR A 260 -26.06 23.26 8.75
CA THR A 260 -25.42 24.49 8.24
C THR A 260 -26.01 24.98 6.93
N SER A 261 -26.69 24.10 6.19
CA SER A 261 -27.26 24.35 4.87
C SER A 261 -28.67 23.79 4.77
N SER A 262 -29.45 24.35 3.84
CA SER A 262 -30.81 23.92 3.49
C SER A 262 -30.90 23.68 2.00
N ARG A 263 -31.70 22.70 1.60
CA ARG A 263 -31.86 22.26 0.23
C ARG A 263 -33.28 22.56 -0.24
N PHE A 264 -33.41 23.16 -1.42
CA PHE A 264 -34.66 23.35 -2.13
C PHE A 264 -34.65 22.43 -3.34
N ILE A 265 -35.65 21.56 -3.43
CA ILE A 265 -35.74 20.57 -4.51
C ILE A 265 -36.56 21.16 -5.64
N ILE A 266 -35.94 21.29 -6.81
CA ILE A 266 -36.56 21.84 -8.02
C ILE A 266 -36.58 20.77 -9.10
N LYS A 267 -37.76 20.48 -9.63
CA LYS A 267 -37.96 19.54 -10.74
C LYS A 267 -38.04 20.31 -12.05
N LEU A 268 -37.17 19.96 -12.98
CA LEU A 268 -37.13 20.47 -14.33
C LEU A 268 -37.80 19.45 -15.28
N PRO A 269 -38.57 19.91 -16.28
CA PRO A 269 -39.10 19.04 -17.33
C PRO A 269 -38.05 18.69 -18.38
N HIS A 270 -37.05 19.55 -18.58
CA HIS A 270 -35.91 19.31 -19.47
C HIS A 270 -34.66 20.02 -18.92
N LYS A 271 -33.46 19.52 -19.30
CA LYS A 271 -32.19 20.12 -18.88
C LYS A 271 -32.03 21.50 -19.53
N SER A 272 -32.15 22.57 -18.75
CA SER A 272 -31.99 23.95 -19.21
C SER A 272 -31.08 24.74 -18.26
N GLU A 273 -29.94 25.21 -18.77
CA GLU A 273 -29.04 26.07 -17.98
C GLU A 273 -29.59 27.48 -17.77
N GLY A 274 -30.48 27.95 -18.65
CA GLY A 274 -31.14 29.25 -18.49
C GLY A 274 -31.94 29.33 -17.21
N VAL A 275 -32.73 28.30 -16.93
CA VAL A 275 -33.53 28.18 -15.70
C VAL A 275 -32.64 28.19 -14.45
N LEU A 276 -31.50 27.51 -14.51
CA LEU A 276 -30.53 27.51 -13.39
C LEU A 276 -29.95 28.90 -13.14
N LYS A 277 -29.68 29.68 -14.20
CA LYS A 277 -29.18 31.07 -14.06
C LYS A 277 -30.23 31.99 -13.44
N GLU A 278 -31.51 31.84 -13.79
CA GLU A 278 -32.60 32.61 -13.20
C GLU A 278 -32.82 32.29 -11.73
N ILE A 279 -32.85 30.99 -11.37
CA ILE A 279 -32.95 30.53 -9.98
C ILE A 279 -31.71 30.98 -9.19
N SER A 280 -30.53 30.90 -9.79
CA SER A 280 -29.30 31.43 -9.18
C SER A 280 -29.42 32.92 -8.90
N GLY A 281 -30.03 33.69 -9.83
CA GLY A 281 -30.34 35.11 -9.65
C GLY A 281 -31.23 35.39 -8.43
N PHE A 282 -32.27 34.58 -8.22
CA PHE A 282 -33.15 34.70 -7.04
C PHE A 282 -32.37 34.58 -5.71
N PHE A 283 -31.42 33.66 -5.64
CA PHE A 283 -30.55 33.47 -4.46
C PHE A 283 -29.31 34.38 -4.46
N ASN A 284 -29.29 35.47 -5.24
CA ASN A 284 -28.13 36.37 -5.37
C ASN A 284 -26.83 35.64 -5.74
N LYS A 285 -26.93 34.51 -6.45
CA LYS A 285 -25.83 33.60 -6.81
C LYS A 285 -25.14 32.92 -5.61
N CYS A 286 -25.72 33.02 -4.42
CA CYS A 286 -25.22 32.40 -3.19
C CYS A 286 -25.81 31.01 -2.96
N CYS A 287 -25.86 30.17 -4.01
CA CYS A 287 -26.40 28.81 -3.93
C CYS A 287 -25.53 27.79 -4.66
N PHE A 288 -25.61 26.54 -4.20
CA PHE A 288 -25.03 25.37 -4.82
C PHE A 288 -26.09 24.63 -5.62
N PHE A 289 -25.71 24.06 -6.75
CA PHE A 289 -26.59 23.19 -7.52
C PHE A 289 -26.01 21.78 -7.56
N ILE A 290 -26.68 20.84 -6.93
CA ILE A 290 -26.40 19.41 -7.08
C ILE A 290 -27.42 18.86 -8.08
N LYS A 291 -26.93 18.46 -9.25
CA LYS A 291 -27.76 18.04 -10.39
C LYS A 291 -27.95 16.53 -10.38
N ASN A 292 -29.18 16.07 -10.15
CA ASN A 292 -29.60 14.68 -10.26
C ASN A 292 -30.59 14.54 -11.43
N ASP A 293 -30.05 14.61 -12.65
CA ASP A 293 -30.79 14.62 -13.91
C ASP A 293 -31.81 15.75 -14.04
N LEU A 294 -33.09 15.47 -13.77
CA LEU A 294 -34.20 16.42 -13.83
C LEU A 294 -34.51 17.03 -12.46
N ILE A 295 -33.97 16.46 -11.39
CA ILE A 295 -34.08 16.99 -10.04
C ILE A 295 -32.83 17.81 -9.75
N ILE A 296 -33.03 19.07 -9.42
CA ILE A 296 -31.99 20.02 -9.07
C ILE A 296 -32.14 20.37 -7.61
N ASN A 297 -31.14 19.99 -6.83
CA ASN A 297 -31.03 20.37 -5.43
C ASN A 297 -30.31 21.71 -5.36
N VAL A 298 -31.05 22.75 -4.97
CA VAL A 298 -30.50 24.09 -4.74
C VAL A 298 -30.19 24.22 -3.27
N GLU A 299 -28.91 24.25 -2.93
CA GLU A 299 -28.50 24.34 -1.53
C GLU A 299 -28.05 25.75 -1.19
N ILE A 300 -28.53 26.24 -0.06
CA ILE A 300 -28.20 27.55 0.48
C ILE A 300 -27.73 27.41 1.91
N SER A 301 -26.96 28.37 2.36
CA SER A 301 -26.57 28.47 3.76
C SER A 301 -27.72 28.87 4.64
N ASN A 302 -27.77 28.26 5.81
CA ASN A 302 -28.62 28.72 6.89
C ASN A 302 -28.07 30.02 7.47
N GLN A 303 -28.98 30.89 7.91
CA GLN A 303 -28.65 32.05 8.72
C GLN A 303 -28.39 31.61 10.16
N PHE A 304 -29.23 30.72 10.68
CA PHE A 304 -29.08 30.08 11.99
C PHE A 304 -28.50 28.69 11.82
N LYS A 305 -27.23 28.52 12.21
CA LYS A 305 -26.47 27.28 12.04
C LYS A 305 -26.38 26.52 13.35
N LYS A 306 -26.51 25.20 13.28
CA LYS A 306 -26.29 24.29 14.41
C LYS A 306 -24.91 23.67 14.32
N LEU A 307 -24.21 23.59 15.46
CA LEU A 307 -22.96 22.87 15.54
C LEU A 307 -23.20 21.35 15.46
N LEU A 308 -22.58 20.69 14.49
CA LEU A 308 -22.55 19.24 14.40
C LEU A 308 -21.36 18.73 15.22
N THR A 309 -21.62 18.10 16.36
CA THR A 309 -20.54 17.61 17.25
C THR A 309 -20.14 16.18 16.90
N LEU A 310 -18.87 15.84 17.09
CA LEU A 310 -18.40 14.47 16.91
C LEU A 310 -19.19 13.47 17.78
N LYS A 311 -19.53 13.86 19.02
CA LYS A 311 -20.32 13.02 19.93
C LYS A 311 -21.64 12.59 19.32
N SER A 312 -22.38 13.52 18.71
CA SER A 312 -23.67 13.22 18.07
C SER A 312 -23.54 12.22 16.92
N ILE A 313 -22.49 12.35 16.10
CA ILE A 313 -22.20 11.40 15.01
C ILE A 313 -21.85 10.02 15.56
N LEU A 314 -21.01 9.96 16.59
CA LEU A 314 -20.63 8.68 17.19
C LEU A 314 -21.84 7.99 17.81
N LEU A 315 -22.72 8.70 18.52
CA LEU A 315 -23.93 8.11 19.10
C LEU A 315 -24.86 7.53 18.02
N ALA A 316 -25.01 8.20 16.88
CA ALA A 316 -25.90 7.78 15.80
C ALA A 316 -25.29 6.70 14.89
N HIS A 317 -23.98 6.75 14.62
CA HIS A 317 -23.35 6.02 13.51
C HIS A 317 -22.11 5.18 13.87
N LEU A 318 -21.76 5.01 15.15
CA LEU A 318 -20.57 4.23 15.55
C LEU A 318 -20.59 2.79 15.02
N ASN A 319 -21.77 2.18 14.92
CA ASN A 319 -21.94 0.79 14.47
C ASN A 319 -21.88 0.62 12.93
N ASN A 320 -21.80 1.71 12.17
CA ASN A 320 -21.66 1.64 10.72
C ASN A 320 -20.34 0.94 10.32
N LYS A 321 -20.29 0.33 9.14
CA LYS A 321 -19.10 -0.40 8.67
C LYS A 321 -17.93 0.54 8.34
N GLY A 322 -18.22 1.70 7.77
CA GLY A 322 -17.30 2.80 7.45
C GLY A 322 -17.31 3.93 8.47
N ILE A 323 -16.49 4.95 8.24
CA ILE A 323 -16.36 6.11 9.13
C ILE A 323 -17.21 7.24 8.57
N VAL A 324 -18.17 7.75 9.34
CA VAL A 324 -18.95 8.92 8.94
C VAL A 324 -18.07 10.17 9.04
N ILE A 325 -17.78 10.79 7.89
CA ILE A 325 -16.91 11.97 7.75
C ILE A 325 -17.71 13.28 7.72
N GLY A 326 -19.02 13.19 7.54
CA GLY A 326 -19.95 14.31 7.63
C GLY A 326 -21.40 13.86 7.52
N ILE A 327 -22.32 14.82 7.67
CA ILE A 327 -23.75 14.64 7.48
C ILE A 327 -24.16 15.51 6.28
N ASP A 328 -24.91 14.95 5.33
CA ASP A 328 -25.42 15.69 4.19
C ASP A 328 -26.63 16.56 4.56
N VAL A 329 -27.18 17.27 3.57
CA VAL A 329 -28.33 18.15 3.80
C VAL A 329 -29.63 17.38 4.07
N ASP A 330 -29.68 16.09 3.73
CA ASP A 330 -30.83 15.22 4.01
C ASP A 330 -30.67 14.49 5.37
N ASN A 331 -29.70 14.92 6.18
CA ASN A 331 -29.31 14.33 7.46
C ASN A 331 -28.82 12.86 7.38
N GLN A 332 -28.31 12.45 6.22
CA GLN A 332 -27.69 11.15 6.03
C GLN A 332 -26.17 11.21 6.24
N GLY A 333 -25.60 10.13 6.74
CA GLY A 333 -24.15 10.02 6.95
C GLY A 333 -23.39 9.88 5.65
N ILE A 334 -22.48 10.82 5.38
CA ILE A 334 -21.45 10.68 4.35
C ILE A 334 -20.38 9.72 4.91
N GLU A 335 -20.36 8.50 4.39
CA GLU A 335 -19.53 7.41 4.93
C GLU A 335 -18.28 7.14 4.07
N LEU A 336 -17.12 7.16 4.72
CA LEU A 336 -15.86 6.64 4.19
C LEU A 336 -15.80 5.13 4.43
N ASP A 337 -16.02 4.35 3.38
CA ASP A 337 -15.82 2.90 3.43
C ASP A 337 -14.33 2.56 3.66
N ILE A 338 -14.09 1.72 4.68
CA ILE A 338 -12.77 1.23 5.11
C ILE A 338 -12.66 -0.31 4.99
N SER A 339 -13.65 -0.94 4.35
CA SER A 339 -13.65 -2.40 4.13
C SER A 339 -12.62 -2.83 3.10
N LEU A 340 -12.29 -1.94 2.17
CA LEU A 340 -11.20 -2.03 1.19
C LEU A 340 -10.17 -0.94 1.49
N GLY A 341 -8.93 -1.13 1.04
CA GLY A 341 -7.95 -0.05 1.07
C GLY A 341 -8.43 1.09 0.16
N ARG A 342 -8.06 2.32 0.51
CA ARG A 342 -8.59 3.52 -0.15
C ARG A 342 -7.66 4.70 0.03
N THR A 343 -7.58 5.54 -0.98
CA THR A 343 -6.88 6.81 -0.89
C THR A 343 -7.91 7.93 -0.79
N LEU A 344 -7.78 8.77 0.25
CA LEU A 344 -8.60 9.96 0.47
C LEU A 344 -7.68 11.19 0.40
N LEU A 345 -7.91 12.06 -0.58
CA LEU A 345 -7.31 13.37 -0.62
C LEU A 345 -8.16 14.35 0.19
N VAL A 346 -7.57 14.98 1.20
CA VAL A 346 -8.17 16.07 1.97
C VAL A 346 -7.49 17.37 1.57
N ILE A 347 -8.24 18.31 1.00
CA ILE A 347 -7.72 19.60 0.57
C ILE A 347 -8.55 20.75 1.16
N GLY A 348 -7.89 21.82 1.54
CA GLY A 348 -8.56 23.01 2.07
C GLY A 348 -7.57 24.09 2.48
N ASP A 349 -8.00 25.35 2.41
CA ASP A 349 -7.17 26.47 2.87
C ASP A 349 -7.05 26.49 4.41
N TYR A 350 -6.11 27.26 4.96
CA TYR A 350 -5.80 27.30 6.40
C TYR A 350 -7.01 27.51 7.33
N THR A 351 -7.99 28.34 6.91
CA THR A 351 -9.20 28.68 7.71
C THR A 351 -10.42 27.82 7.42
N SER A 352 -10.28 26.81 6.55
CA SER A 352 -11.40 26.00 6.07
C SER A 352 -11.91 24.97 7.10
N GLY A 353 -11.03 24.52 8.00
CA GLY A 353 -11.34 23.53 9.03
C GLY A 353 -10.60 22.19 8.90
N VAL A 354 -9.62 22.07 7.98
CA VAL A 354 -8.83 20.83 7.75
C VAL A 354 -8.31 20.21 9.05
N LYS A 355 -7.73 21.02 9.96
CA LYS A 355 -7.17 20.52 11.22
C LYS A 355 -8.23 19.87 12.11
N THR A 356 -9.40 20.50 12.21
CA THR A 356 -10.54 20.00 12.98
C THR A 356 -11.10 18.73 12.35
N PHE A 357 -11.22 18.70 11.02
CA PHE A 357 -11.63 17.51 10.29
C PHE A 357 -10.72 16.31 10.60
N VAL A 358 -9.39 16.50 10.52
CA VAL A 358 -8.44 15.41 10.80
C VAL A 358 -8.49 14.94 12.25
N ARG A 359 -8.67 15.86 13.22
CA ARG A 359 -8.89 15.48 14.62
C ARG A 359 -10.14 14.63 14.78
N CYS A 360 -11.26 15.04 14.18
CA CYS A 360 -12.50 14.26 14.18
C CYS A 360 -12.31 12.89 13.54
N LEU A 361 -11.64 12.81 12.39
CA LEU A 361 -11.37 11.56 11.69
C LEU A 361 -10.53 10.61 12.54
N LEU A 362 -9.43 11.11 13.12
CA LEU A 362 -8.56 10.34 14.01
C LEU A 362 -9.32 9.86 15.25
N SER A 363 -10.09 10.74 15.91
CA SER A 363 -10.93 10.36 17.04
C SER A 363 -11.97 9.30 16.63
N SER A 364 -12.63 9.43 15.47
CA SER A 364 -13.57 8.42 14.97
C SER A 364 -12.91 7.06 14.76
N ILE A 365 -11.70 7.01 14.22
CA ILE A 365 -10.91 5.76 14.06
C ILE A 365 -10.68 5.12 15.44
N LEU A 366 -10.29 5.91 16.43
CA LEU A 366 -10.04 5.44 17.79
C LEU A 366 -11.30 4.94 18.51
N PHE A 367 -12.39 5.70 18.46
CA PHE A 367 -13.67 5.32 19.08
C PHE A 367 -14.26 4.04 18.45
N LYS A 368 -13.99 3.81 17.17
CA LYS A 368 -14.36 2.57 16.48
C LYS A 368 -13.56 1.35 16.93
N GLY A 369 -12.50 1.57 17.71
CA GLY A 369 -11.70 0.52 18.33
C GLY A 369 -10.57 -0.01 17.45
N TYR A 370 -10.06 0.80 16.51
CA TYR A 370 -8.82 0.46 15.80
C TYR A 370 -7.60 0.65 16.70
N SER A 371 -6.57 -0.17 16.48
CA SER A 371 -5.35 -0.15 17.30
C SER A 371 -4.51 1.09 17.02
N GLN A 372 -3.97 1.72 18.06
CA GLN A 372 -3.06 2.87 17.91
C GLN A 372 -1.85 2.53 17.03
N ASN A 373 -1.27 1.33 17.18
CA ASN A 373 -0.12 0.89 16.40
C ASN A 373 -0.42 0.70 14.89
N SER A 374 -1.69 0.65 14.50
CA SER A 374 -2.09 0.58 13.08
C SER A 374 -2.26 1.96 12.44
N ILE A 375 -1.94 3.03 13.18
CA ILE A 375 -2.06 4.41 12.73
C ILE A 375 -0.66 4.99 12.59
N TYR A 376 -0.30 5.29 11.35
CA TYR A 376 0.87 6.05 10.97
C TYR A 376 0.46 7.50 10.71
N PHE A 377 0.99 8.42 11.50
CA PHE A 377 0.68 9.84 11.43
C PHE A 377 1.93 10.62 11.05
N TYR A 378 1.94 11.17 9.84
CA TYR A 378 3.06 11.91 9.30
C TYR A 378 2.76 13.41 9.38
N ASP A 379 3.44 14.12 10.27
CA ASP A 379 3.22 15.52 10.56
C ASP A 379 4.45 16.38 10.20
N MET A 380 4.57 16.72 8.92
CA MET A 380 5.65 17.57 8.42
C MET A 380 5.49 19.07 8.79
N PHE A 381 4.43 19.41 9.53
CA PHE A 381 4.21 20.76 10.06
C PHE A 381 4.42 20.85 11.57
N ASN A 382 4.63 19.73 12.27
CA ASN A 382 4.74 19.65 13.74
C ASN A 382 3.58 20.30 14.50
N GLU A 383 2.35 20.14 14.01
CA GLU A 383 1.14 20.68 14.61
C GLU A 383 0.43 19.71 15.58
N TYR A 384 0.83 18.44 15.58
CA TYR A 384 0.24 17.33 16.31
C TYR A 384 1.28 16.60 17.19
N THR A 385 2.30 17.32 17.66
CA THR A 385 3.41 16.77 18.46
C THR A 385 2.97 15.98 19.69
N LYS A 386 1.82 16.30 20.30
CA LYS A 386 1.24 15.54 21.42
C LYS A 386 0.98 14.06 21.08
N LEU A 387 0.78 13.72 19.80
CA LEU A 387 0.60 12.33 19.36
C LEU A 387 1.84 11.46 19.58
N SER A 388 3.04 12.06 19.69
CA SER A 388 4.29 11.33 19.96
C SER A 388 4.32 10.61 21.32
N HIS A 389 3.44 11.00 22.26
CA HIS A 389 3.31 10.33 23.57
C HIS A 389 2.39 9.10 23.54
N THR A 390 1.70 8.86 22.41
CA THR A 390 0.80 7.71 22.23
C THR A 390 1.54 6.52 21.61
N LYS A 391 0.87 5.37 21.45
CA LYS A 391 1.42 4.21 20.73
C LYS A 391 1.28 4.30 19.21
N MET A 392 0.81 5.44 18.69
CA MET A 392 0.78 5.68 17.25
C MET A 392 2.19 5.88 16.71
N ASN A 393 2.38 5.52 15.44
CA ASN A 393 3.63 5.82 14.75
C ASN A 393 3.59 7.28 14.31
N TYR A 394 4.13 8.18 15.15
CA TYR A 394 4.22 9.60 14.86
C TYR A 394 5.56 9.92 14.17
N ILE A 395 5.50 10.42 12.94
CA ILE A 395 6.66 10.76 12.11
C ILE A 395 6.59 12.25 11.76
N ASN A 396 7.69 12.97 11.94
CA ASN A 396 7.73 14.42 11.70
C ASN A 396 8.97 14.89 10.92
N ASN A 397 9.72 13.95 10.35
CA ASN A 397 10.91 14.22 9.57
C ASN A 397 10.96 13.31 8.34
N GLU A 398 11.73 13.73 7.34
CA GLU A 398 11.80 13.07 6.04
C GLU A 398 12.34 11.63 6.13
N ARG A 399 13.44 11.42 6.88
CA ARG A 399 14.05 10.09 7.02
C ARG A 399 13.09 9.08 7.63
N GLY A 400 12.43 9.45 8.72
CA GLY A 400 11.42 8.60 9.35
C GLY A 400 10.22 8.34 8.44
N MET A 401 9.91 9.24 7.50
CA MET A 401 8.87 9.00 6.50
C MET A 401 9.32 7.96 5.47
N LEU A 402 10.55 8.05 4.98
CA LEU A 402 11.13 7.05 4.08
C LEU A 402 11.19 5.67 4.72
N ASP A 403 11.68 5.58 5.96
CA ASP A 403 11.77 4.33 6.72
C ASP A 403 10.37 3.73 6.95
N SER A 404 9.40 4.56 7.31
CA SER A 404 8.01 4.12 7.52
C SER A 404 7.31 3.70 6.23
N PHE A 405 7.66 4.29 5.09
CA PHE A 405 7.16 3.84 3.79
C PHE A 405 7.76 2.48 3.40
N ASP A 406 9.05 2.24 3.70
CA ASP A 406 9.66 0.93 3.51
C ASP A 406 8.97 -0.13 4.40
N GLU A 407 8.69 0.20 5.65
CA GLU A 407 7.93 -0.68 6.55
C GLU A 407 6.50 -0.96 6.03
N ALA A 408 5.87 0.04 5.41
CA ALA A 408 4.57 -0.15 4.74
C ALA A 408 4.69 -1.07 3.51
N PHE A 409 5.79 -1.03 2.75
CA PHE A 409 6.02 -1.94 1.64
C PHE A 409 6.25 -3.38 2.10
N ASP A 410 6.99 -3.59 3.19
CA ASP A 410 7.16 -4.90 3.78
C ASP A 410 5.81 -5.49 4.24
N GLU A 411 4.95 -4.67 4.84
CA GLU A 411 3.60 -5.07 5.24
C GLU A 411 2.69 -5.33 4.03
N TYR A 412 2.85 -4.57 2.94
CA TYR A 412 2.17 -4.84 1.66
C TYR A 412 2.55 -6.23 1.13
N GLU A 413 3.84 -6.54 1.03
CA GLU A 413 4.32 -7.85 0.53
C GLU A 413 3.80 -9.00 1.41
N ARG A 414 3.89 -8.85 2.73
CA ARG A 414 3.35 -9.82 3.69
C ARG A 414 1.84 -10.06 3.50
N ARG A 415 1.06 -9.00 3.27
CA ARG A 415 -0.39 -9.11 3.02
C ARG A 415 -0.68 -9.75 1.67
N ILE A 416 0.10 -9.45 0.63
CA ILE A 416 -0.03 -10.10 -0.68
C ILE A 416 0.22 -11.61 -0.59
N GLU A 417 1.22 -12.05 0.16
CA GLU A 417 1.46 -13.47 0.41
C GLU A 417 0.26 -14.14 1.09
N ALA A 418 -0.34 -13.47 2.09
CA ALA A 418 -1.54 -13.95 2.76
C ALA A 418 -2.75 -14.05 1.80
N LEU A 419 -2.94 -13.06 0.92
CA LEU A 419 -3.99 -13.08 -0.10
C LEU A 419 -3.80 -14.23 -1.10
N LYS A 420 -2.56 -14.44 -1.58
CA LYS A 420 -2.19 -15.57 -2.45
C LYS A 420 -2.47 -16.91 -1.78
N TYR A 421 -2.14 -17.06 -0.49
CA TYR A 421 -2.41 -18.28 0.27
C TYR A 421 -3.92 -18.59 0.35
N LEU A 422 -4.74 -17.56 0.55
CA LEU A 422 -6.20 -17.70 0.62
C LEU A 422 -6.87 -17.79 -0.77
N ASN A 423 -6.11 -17.63 -1.85
CA ASN A 423 -6.59 -17.56 -3.23
C ASN A 423 -7.71 -16.52 -3.38
N VAL A 424 -7.40 -15.27 -3.03
CA VAL A 424 -8.27 -14.09 -3.11
C VAL A 424 -7.44 -12.88 -3.55
N ASP A 425 -8.10 -11.87 -4.12
CA ASP A 425 -7.41 -10.68 -4.64
C ASP A 425 -7.46 -9.48 -3.69
N THR A 426 -8.38 -9.50 -2.72
CA THR A 426 -8.60 -8.38 -1.79
C THR A 426 -8.71 -8.82 -0.34
N ILE A 427 -8.35 -7.92 0.58
CA ILE A 427 -8.54 -8.14 2.02
C ILE A 427 -10.02 -8.33 2.39
N PHE A 428 -10.94 -7.70 1.65
CA PHE A 428 -12.36 -7.89 1.89
C PHE A 428 -12.78 -9.35 1.71
N GLU A 429 -12.36 -9.97 0.61
CA GLU A 429 -12.61 -11.39 0.33
C GLU A 429 -11.86 -12.31 1.32
N ALA A 430 -10.63 -11.95 1.67
CA ALA A 430 -9.86 -12.66 2.69
C ALA A 430 -10.59 -12.69 4.03
N ASN A 431 -11.07 -11.53 4.50
CA ASN A 431 -11.80 -11.40 5.74
C ASN A 431 -13.14 -12.15 5.70
N LYS A 432 -13.81 -12.18 4.54
CA LYS A 432 -15.01 -13.00 4.36
C LYS A 432 -14.71 -14.49 4.55
N LYS A 433 -13.66 -15.01 3.88
CA LYS A 433 -13.21 -16.40 4.06
C LYS A 433 -12.77 -16.71 5.48
N ILE A 434 -12.03 -15.81 6.13
CA ILE A 434 -11.59 -15.95 7.52
C ILE A 434 -12.80 -16.07 8.46
N ASN A 435 -13.82 -15.23 8.28
CA ASN A 435 -15.05 -15.31 9.05
C ASN A 435 -15.82 -16.63 8.81
N GLU A 436 -15.82 -17.15 7.58
CA GLU A 436 -16.40 -18.45 7.23
C GLU A 436 -15.64 -19.64 7.84
N MET A 437 -14.33 -19.50 8.04
CA MET A 437 -13.46 -20.51 8.70
C MET A 437 -13.62 -20.56 10.24
N GLY A 438 -14.42 -19.66 10.82
CA GLY A 438 -14.72 -19.63 12.25
C GLY A 438 -13.75 -18.78 13.10
N ASN A 439 -14.02 -18.70 14.40
CA ASN A 439 -13.39 -17.75 15.35
C ASN A 439 -11.91 -18.03 15.70
N GLU A 440 -11.23 -18.95 15.03
CA GLU A 440 -9.82 -19.27 15.33
C GLU A 440 -8.84 -18.17 14.88
N TYR A 441 -9.20 -17.38 13.86
CA TYR A 441 -8.33 -16.37 13.26
C TYR A 441 -8.97 -14.98 13.30
N GLU A 442 -8.16 -13.95 13.61
CA GLU A 442 -8.63 -12.57 13.58
C GLU A 442 -8.61 -12.03 12.14
N THR A 443 -9.65 -11.30 11.76
CA THR A 443 -9.71 -10.61 10.46
C THR A 443 -8.55 -9.62 10.33
N ILE A 444 -8.01 -9.50 9.12
CA ILE A 444 -6.98 -8.52 8.80
C ILE A 444 -7.58 -7.12 8.88
N LYS A 445 -7.09 -6.32 9.83
CA LYS A 445 -7.55 -4.95 10.06
C LYS A 445 -6.87 -3.96 9.10
N PRO A 446 -7.56 -2.86 8.74
CA PRO A 446 -6.97 -1.80 7.95
C PRO A 446 -5.82 -1.11 8.71
N ILE A 447 -4.86 -0.58 7.94
CA ILE A 447 -3.78 0.29 8.44
C ILE A 447 -4.06 1.69 7.92
N PHE A 448 -3.92 2.70 8.78
CA PHE A 448 -4.20 4.09 8.45
C PHE A 448 -2.89 4.85 8.31
N HIS A 449 -2.66 5.46 7.15
CA HIS A 449 -1.57 6.40 6.90
C HIS A 449 -2.18 7.80 6.75
N ILE A 450 -2.00 8.69 7.72
CA ILE A 450 -2.47 10.07 7.69
C ILE A 450 -1.27 10.98 7.41
N ILE A 451 -1.19 11.51 6.19
CA ILE A 451 0.01 12.16 5.66
C ILE A 451 -0.23 13.66 5.48
N PHE A 452 0.38 14.49 6.33
CA PHE A 452 0.46 15.93 6.12
C PHE A 452 1.71 16.27 5.32
N LEU A 453 1.52 16.54 4.03
CA LEU A 453 2.62 16.86 3.13
C LEU A 453 2.99 18.33 3.20
N ASN A 454 4.28 18.60 3.25
CA ASN A 454 4.85 19.93 3.17
C ASN A 454 5.86 19.97 2.02
N VAL A 455 5.66 20.90 1.07
CA VAL A 455 6.48 21.03 -0.15
C VAL A 455 7.97 21.14 0.16
N ASN A 456 8.30 21.84 1.24
CA ASN A 456 9.69 22.11 1.61
C ASN A 456 10.50 20.85 1.94
N TYR A 457 9.81 19.73 2.21
CA TYR A 457 10.43 18.46 2.61
C TYR A 457 10.17 17.33 1.61
N MET A 458 9.71 17.64 0.39
CA MET A 458 9.42 16.65 -0.64
C MET A 458 10.61 16.43 -1.57
N THR A 459 11.45 15.45 -1.26
CA THR A 459 12.46 14.93 -2.18
C THR A 459 11.84 14.07 -3.27
N ILE A 460 12.58 13.86 -4.37
CA ILE A 460 12.15 13.04 -5.51
C ILE A 460 11.89 11.60 -5.07
N GLU A 461 12.74 11.05 -4.20
CA GLU A 461 12.60 9.70 -3.67
C GLU A 461 11.32 9.56 -2.84
N LEU A 462 11.08 10.47 -1.89
CA LEU A 462 9.88 10.46 -1.06
C LEU A 462 8.61 10.53 -1.91
N PHE A 463 8.65 11.36 -2.95
CA PHE A 463 7.55 11.52 -3.89
C PHE A 463 7.27 10.22 -4.70
N GLN A 464 8.31 9.52 -5.15
CA GLN A 464 8.17 8.23 -5.84
C GLN A 464 7.57 7.17 -4.91
N LYS A 465 8.09 7.03 -3.68
CA LYS A 465 7.57 6.09 -2.69
C LYS A 465 6.12 6.39 -2.33
N LEU A 466 5.74 7.66 -2.16
CA LEU A 466 4.36 8.05 -1.91
C LEU A 466 3.42 7.61 -3.04
N ASN A 467 3.78 7.88 -4.30
CA ASN A 467 2.94 7.47 -5.43
C ASN A 467 2.82 5.93 -5.52
N TYR A 468 3.90 5.21 -5.24
CA TYR A 468 3.86 3.76 -5.15
C TYR A 468 2.89 3.32 -4.03
N LEU A 469 3.01 3.87 -2.81
CA LEU A 469 2.11 3.58 -1.69
C LEU A 469 0.63 3.80 -2.06
N ILE A 470 0.30 4.91 -2.74
CA ILE A 470 -1.05 5.22 -3.22
C ILE A 470 -1.57 4.14 -4.18
N GLN A 471 -0.74 3.68 -5.12
CA GLN A 471 -1.13 2.71 -6.14
C GLN A 471 -1.33 1.30 -5.56
N PHE A 472 -0.49 0.89 -4.61
CA PHE A 472 -0.46 -0.50 -4.09
C PHE A 472 -1.28 -0.71 -2.81
N GLY A 473 -1.41 0.31 -1.96
CA GLY A 473 -2.05 0.20 -0.64
C GLY A 473 -3.53 -0.22 -0.68
N VAL A 474 -4.23 0.09 -1.76
CA VAL A 474 -5.67 -0.18 -1.93
C VAL A 474 -6.02 -1.68 -1.81
N ARG A 475 -5.22 -2.57 -2.41
CA ARG A 475 -5.51 -4.02 -2.43
C ARG A 475 -5.31 -4.67 -1.06
N VAL A 476 -4.33 -4.17 -0.31
CA VAL A 476 -3.89 -4.70 0.98
C VAL A 476 -4.52 -3.96 2.16
N GLY A 477 -5.65 -3.28 1.96
CA GLY A 477 -6.40 -2.66 3.06
C GLY A 477 -5.65 -1.53 3.77
N MET A 478 -4.76 -0.81 3.08
CA MET A 478 -4.20 0.44 3.58
C MET A 478 -5.14 1.59 3.24
N ILE A 479 -5.46 2.40 4.24
CA ILE A 479 -6.25 3.63 4.12
C ILE A 479 -5.28 4.79 4.16
N ILE A 480 -5.07 5.42 3.01
CA ILE A 480 -4.09 6.50 2.83
C ILE A 480 -4.84 7.82 2.75
N ILE A 481 -4.67 8.66 3.76
CA ILE A 481 -5.31 9.97 3.87
C ILE A 481 -4.24 11.02 3.64
N ILE A 482 -4.28 11.69 2.50
CA ILE A 482 -3.31 12.71 2.11
C ILE A 482 -3.92 14.07 2.38
N VAL A 483 -3.30 14.84 3.27
CA VAL A 483 -3.73 16.19 3.61
C VAL A 483 -2.86 17.19 2.86
N LEU A 484 -3.44 17.85 1.85
CA LEU A 484 -2.78 18.89 1.07
C LEU A 484 -3.27 20.28 1.49
N ARG A 485 -2.32 21.14 1.86
CA ARG A 485 -2.56 22.58 2.07
C ARG A 485 -1.98 23.42 0.93
N ASP A 486 -0.90 22.94 0.31
CA ASP A 486 -0.30 23.59 -0.84
C ASP A 486 -0.84 23.01 -2.14
N LYS A 487 -1.40 23.91 -2.96
CA LYS A 487 -2.05 23.61 -4.25
C LYS A 487 -1.05 23.14 -5.30
N GLN A 488 0.22 23.54 -5.19
CA GLN A 488 1.27 23.17 -6.16
C GLN A 488 1.54 21.66 -6.20
N LEU A 489 1.31 20.95 -5.10
CA LEU A 489 1.50 19.49 -5.01
C LEU A 489 0.44 18.69 -5.77
N LEU A 490 -0.74 19.27 -5.96
CA LEU A 490 -1.85 18.60 -6.62
C LEU A 490 -1.54 18.26 -8.09
N GLY A 491 -0.64 19.02 -8.72
CA GLY A 491 -0.18 18.74 -10.09
C GLY A 491 0.79 17.55 -10.18
N LYS A 492 1.43 17.20 -9.07
CA LYS A 492 2.48 16.18 -9.04
C LYS A 492 1.89 14.82 -8.69
N ILE A 493 1.09 14.74 -7.62
CA ILE A 493 0.58 13.48 -7.06
C ILE A 493 -0.39 12.80 -8.05
N ASP A 494 -0.13 11.52 -8.35
CA ASP A 494 -1.06 10.70 -9.11
C ASP A 494 -2.19 10.21 -8.19
N LEU A 495 -3.36 10.83 -8.35
CA LEU A 495 -4.52 10.56 -7.49
C LEU A 495 -5.30 9.32 -7.95
N GLY A 496 -5.11 8.80 -9.17
CA GLY A 496 -5.81 7.62 -9.68
C GLY A 496 -7.32 7.61 -9.34
N ASN A 497 -7.76 6.61 -8.56
CA ASN A 497 -9.14 6.44 -8.08
C ASN A 497 -9.37 6.98 -6.65
N ALA A 498 -8.58 7.93 -6.19
CA ALA A 498 -8.73 8.52 -4.86
C ALA A 498 -10.07 9.25 -4.72
N ASP A 499 -10.63 9.21 -3.53
CA ASP A 499 -11.69 10.12 -3.18
C ASP A 499 -11.12 11.50 -2.91
N ILE A 500 -11.96 12.52 -3.12
CA ILE A 500 -11.59 13.89 -2.85
C ILE A 500 -12.54 14.45 -1.81
N LEU A 501 -12.02 14.87 -0.66
CA LEU A 501 -12.72 15.70 0.30
C LEU A 501 -12.12 17.10 0.25
N SER A 502 -12.92 18.06 -0.20
CA SER A 502 -12.55 19.47 -0.20
C SER A 502 -13.31 20.19 0.90
N LEU A 503 -12.57 20.94 1.72
CA LEU A 503 -13.14 22.06 2.46
C LEU A 503 -13.02 23.33 1.59
N TYR A 504 -13.40 24.48 2.13
CA TYR A 504 -13.29 25.76 1.43
C TYR A 504 -11.93 25.98 0.76
N LEU A 505 -11.99 26.33 -0.54
CA LEU A 505 -10.86 26.71 -1.37
C LEU A 505 -11.04 28.13 -1.91
N ASN A 506 -10.09 29.02 -1.69
CA ASN A 506 -10.09 30.36 -2.25
C ASN A 506 -9.72 30.40 -3.74
N ASP A 507 -9.15 29.31 -4.27
CA ASP A 507 -8.67 29.26 -5.65
C ASP A 507 -9.64 28.50 -6.55
N MET A 508 -10.17 29.22 -7.55
CA MET A 508 -11.10 28.68 -8.54
C MET A 508 -10.44 27.63 -9.43
N SER A 509 -9.15 27.77 -9.76
CA SER A 509 -8.48 26.84 -10.67
C SER A 509 -8.36 25.44 -10.07
N THR A 510 -8.01 25.35 -8.79
CA THR A 510 -8.00 24.09 -8.03
C THR A 510 -9.40 23.48 -7.93
N SER A 511 -10.42 24.28 -7.64
CA SER A 511 -11.81 23.79 -7.59
C SER A 511 -12.26 23.19 -8.93
N VAL A 512 -11.99 23.89 -10.04
CA VAL A 512 -12.34 23.42 -11.39
C VAL A 512 -11.57 22.15 -11.74
N LYS A 513 -10.29 22.05 -11.36
CA LYS A 513 -9.49 20.85 -11.59
C LYS A 513 -10.04 19.61 -10.88
N LEU A 514 -10.56 19.78 -9.65
CA LEU A 514 -11.06 18.66 -8.83
C LEU A 514 -12.51 18.29 -9.14
N PHE A 515 -13.39 19.28 -9.29
CA PHE A 515 -14.84 19.10 -9.35
C PHE A 515 -15.47 19.54 -10.67
N GLY A 516 -14.68 20.05 -11.63
CA GLY A 516 -15.17 20.60 -12.90
C GLY A 516 -15.90 21.95 -12.77
N SER A 517 -15.95 22.54 -11.58
CA SER A 517 -16.64 23.81 -11.31
C SER A 517 -16.03 24.57 -10.13
N ASP A 518 -16.44 25.81 -9.90
CA ASP A 518 -16.04 26.67 -8.76
C ASP A 518 -16.74 26.31 -7.44
N ILE A 519 -17.37 25.12 -7.37
CA ILE A 519 -18.23 24.73 -6.26
C ILE A 519 -17.52 24.71 -4.90
N ALA A 520 -16.23 24.34 -4.84
CA ALA A 520 -15.47 24.33 -3.59
C ALA A 520 -15.14 25.75 -3.07
N CYS A 521 -15.19 26.75 -3.95
CA CYS A 521 -15.03 28.16 -3.57
C CYS A 521 -16.25 28.76 -2.90
N ARG A 522 -17.39 28.08 -2.97
CA ARG A 522 -18.65 28.55 -2.38
C ARG A 522 -18.87 28.01 -0.96
N LEU A 523 -18.06 27.05 -0.53
CA LEU A 523 -18.16 26.43 0.80
C LEU A 523 -17.99 27.45 1.92
N GLN A 524 -18.60 27.19 3.07
CA GLN A 524 -18.79 28.20 4.09
C GLN A 524 -17.77 28.20 5.22
N LYS A 525 -16.60 27.59 4.94
CA LYS A 525 -15.56 27.29 5.95
C LYS A 525 -16.17 26.52 7.14
N LYS A 526 -15.46 26.46 8.27
CA LYS A 526 -15.95 25.87 9.53
C LYS A 526 -16.51 24.44 9.38
N GLY A 527 -15.87 23.62 8.54
CA GLY A 527 -16.22 22.22 8.38
C GLY A 527 -17.29 21.92 7.33
N ASP A 528 -17.69 22.89 6.52
CA ASP A 528 -18.47 22.66 5.31
C ASP A 528 -17.61 21.89 4.27
N ILE A 529 -18.11 20.77 3.76
CA ILE A 529 -17.35 19.81 2.95
C ILE A 529 -18.04 19.44 1.64
N LEU A 530 -17.22 19.24 0.61
CA LEU A 530 -17.58 18.49 -0.59
C LEU A 530 -16.80 17.19 -0.60
N TYR A 531 -17.50 16.08 -0.73
CA TYR A 531 -16.92 14.77 -0.85
C TYR A 531 -17.27 14.15 -2.21
N GLN A 532 -16.26 13.87 -3.01
CA GLN A 532 -16.39 13.18 -4.29
C GLN A 532 -15.94 11.73 -4.15
N CYS A 533 -16.86 10.82 -4.47
CA CYS A 533 -16.66 9.38 -4.45
C CYS A 533 -17.33 8.77 -5.68
N LYS A 534 -16.60 7.96 -6.45
CA LYS A 534 -17.12 7.28 -7.66
C LYS A 534 -17.87 8.24 -8.61
N ASN A 535 -17.30 9.43 -8.84
CA ASN A 535 -17.86 10.53 -9.64
C ASN A 535 -19.21 11.12 -9.14
N LYS A 536 -19.65 10.77 -7.93
CA LYS A 536 -20.76 11.46 -7.25
C LYS A 536 -20.20 12.46 -6.24
N ILE A 537 -20.81 13.64 -6.20
CA ILE A 537 -20.45 14.70 -5.26
C ILE A 537 -21.53 14.78 -4.18
N TYR A 538 -21.09 14.74 -2.93
CA TYR A 538 -21.90 14.93 -1.74
C TYR A 538 -21.48 16.25 -1.10
N HIS A 539 -22.45 17.09 -0.76
CA HIS A 539 -22.22 18.28 0.06
C HIS A 539 -22.77 18.02 1.45
N GLY A 540 -22.02 18.42 2.47
CA GLY A 540 -22.43 18.22 3.85
C GLY A 540 -21.53 18.93 4.83
N GLN A 541 -21.78 18.67 6.10
CA GLN A 541 -21.06 19.25 7.22
C GLN A 541 -20.24 18.17 7.92
N SER A 542 -18.95 18.43 8.09
CA SER A 542 -18.07 17.61 8.92
C SER A 542 -18.30 17.90 10.42
N PRO A 543 -18.13 16.89 11.29
CA PRO A 543 -18.25 17.07 12.73
C PRO A 543 -17.17 18.02 13.28
N TYR A 544 -17.49 18.61 14.42
CA TYR A 544 -16.60 19.40 15.23
C TYR A 544 -16.19 18.64 16.50
N ILE A 545 -14.90 18.72 16.82
CA ILE A 545 -14.33 18.38 18.12
C ILE A 545 -13.51 19.59 18.61
N SER A 546 -13.67 19.94 19.89
CA SER A 546 -12.84 20.98 20.51
C SER A 546 -11.41 20.47 20.69
N LEU A 547 -10.46 21.41 20.87
CA LEU A 547 -9.07 21.04 21.20
C LEU A 547 -9.03 20.29 22.54
N ASP A 548 -9.73 20.78 23.56
CA ASP A 548 -9.77 20.16 24.88
C ASP A 548 -10.32 18.74 24.83
N ASP A 549 -11.40 18.49 24.08
CA ASP A 549 -11.96 17.14 23.95
C ASP A 549 -11.04 16.22 23.16
N PHE A 550 -10.39 16.73 22.12
CA PHE A 550 -9.36 15.97 21.40
C PHE A 550 -8.20 15.60 22.33
N GLU A 551 -7.74 16.52 23.17
CA GLU A 551 -6.68 16.28 24.14
C GLU A 551 -7.10 15.26 25.21
N LYS A 552 -8.34 15.30 25.70
CA LYS A 552 -8.87 14.26 26.59
C LYS A 552 -8.87 12.88 25.93
N VAL A 553 -9.21 12.80 24.64
CA VAL A 553 -9.15 11.54 23.88
C VAL A 553 -7.71 11.05 23.83
N ILE A 554 -6.74 11.91 23.48
CA ILE A 554 -5.33 11.54 23.42
C ILE A 554 -4.76 11.14 24.79
N ASN A 555 -5.12 11.84 25.87
CA ASN A 555 -4.66 11.52 27.23
C ASN A 555 -5.23 10.21 27.78
N HIS A 556 -6.30 9.66 27.16
CA HIS A 556 -6.88 8.39 27.53
C HIS A 556 -6.21 7.19 26.83
N LEU A 557 -5.41 7.44 25.79
CA LEU A 557 -4.69 6.43 25.01
C LEU A 557 -3.44 5.92 25.71
#